data_AF-Q3KEC6-F1
#
_entry.id   AF-Q3KEC6-F1
#
_cell.length_a   1.000
_cell.length_b   1.000
_cell.length_c   1.000
_cell.angle_alpha   90.00
_cell.angle_beta   90.00
_cell.angle_gamma   90.00
#
_symmetry.space_group_name_H-M   'P 1'
#
loop_
_entity.id
_entity.type
_entity.pdbx_description
1 polymer ?
#
loop_
_entity_poly.entity_id
_entity_poly.type
_entity_poly.pdbx_seq_one_letter_code
_entity_poly.pdbx_strand_id
1 'polypeptide(L)'
;MPIERSVPAQRALRLACGTALCTAASYGLALPLSFLSPVLAVLLLASMPRPLPVKMALVLTLVAAFTTSLGLLLVPLLRYYPVCGVLLIAIGLFLVFTYGLRGGNVLIMTFLVIGMTMISAAGFASFELAMAVIGALVKGLLLAVVIVGLSHVLFPEPANSPAPPPAPALPAEDLPRVAMRATLIVLPTFLLVLIDPASYLPIILKAVSLGQQSTTTRTHHAGRELLGSTLLGGLLAVLFWCALSLFVHLWMFFLWMLLFGLFMARKLYRLHPTQLTPGFWLNTLITMIILLGQSVEDSAAGKDVYTAFAVRMGLFILVTLYSGLMMHLLVAHRENRQGVT
;
A
#
# COMPACT_ATOMS: atom_id res chain seq x y z
N MET A 1 -32.57 -2.28 18.85
CA MET A 1 -32.64 -3.30 17.78
C MET A 1 -31.31 -3.31 17.05
N PRO A 2 -30.53 -4.41 17.02
CA PRO A 2 -29.38 -4.49 16.15
C PRO A 2 -29.90 -4.46 14.70
N ILE A 3 -29.49 -3.46 13.92
CA ILE A 3 -29.83 -3.38 12.50
C ILE A 3 -29.17 -4.59 11.83
N GLU A 4 -29.97 -5.55 11.35
CA GLU A 4 -29.46 -6.69 10.57
C GLU A 4 -28.85 -6.16 9.27
N ARG A 5 -27.51 -6.04 9.25
CA ARG A 5 -26.75 -5.61 8.08
C ARG A 5 -26.14 -6.85 7.43
N SER A 6 -26.14 -6.88 6.10
CA SER A 6 -25.42 -7.93 5.37
C SER A 6 -23.92 -7.87 5.69
N VAL A 7 -23.25 -9.03 5.76
CA VAL A 7 -21.81 -9.14 6.05
C VAL A 7 -20.95 -8.19 5.18
N PRO A 8 -21.19 -8.06 3.85
CA PRO A 8 -20.41 -7.15 3.02
C PRO A 8 -20.67 -5.67 3.36
N ALA A 9 -21.89 -5.30 3.76
CA ALA A 9 -22.22 -3.93 4.18
C ALA A 9 -21.53 -3.55 5.49
N GLN A 10 -21.45 -4.51 6.42
CA GLN A 10 -20.76 -4.29 7.68
C GLN A 10 -19.24 -4.18 7.51
N ARG A 11 -18.65 -5.01 6.66
CA ARG A 11 -17.23 -4.89 6.27
C ARG A 11 -16.95 -3.56 5.57
N ALA A 12 -17.86 -3.09 4.72
CA ALA A 12 -17.72 -1.80 4.05
C ALA A 12 -17.74 -0.62 5.03
N LEU A 13 -18.70 -0.62 5.97
CA LEU A 13 -18.78 0.37 7.05
C LEU A 13 -17.54 0.34 7.93
N ARG A 14 -17.06 -0.86 8.31
CA ARG A 14 -15.86 -1.01 9.13
C ARG A 14 -14.63 -0.42 8.44
N LEU A 15 -14.43 -0.75 7.16
CA LEU A 15 -13.32 -0.24 6.37
C LEU A 15 -13.38 1.29 6.24
N ALA A 16 -14.53 1.85 5.90
CA ALA A 16 -14.67 3.30 5.74
C ALA A 16 -14.54 4.07 7.08
N CYS A 17 -15.21 3.62 8.14
CA CYS A 17 -15.11 4.25 9.46
C CYS A 17 -13.72 4.10 10.06
N GLY A 18 -13.12 2.90 10.00
CA GLY A 18 -11.77 2.67 10.52
C GLY A 18 -10.73 3.52 9.81
N THR A 19 -10.83 3.64 8.48
CA THR A 19 -9.90 4.48 7.70
C THR A 19 -10.10 5.97 7.97
N ALA A 20 -11.34 6.45 8.06
CA ALA A 20 -11.63 7.84 8.41
C ALA A 20 -11.14 8.21 9.82
N LEU A 21 -11.42 7.36 10.82
CA LEU A 21 -10.95 7.56 12.20
C LEU A 21 -9.42 7.55 12.25
N CYS A 22 -8.77 6.65 11.51
CA CYS A 22 -7.32 6.57 11.44
C CYS A 22 -6.71 7.82 10.81
N THR A 23 -7.30 8.33 9.72
CA THR A 23 -6.89 9.59 9.10
C THR A 23 -7.04 10.76 10.09
N ALA A 24 -8.21 10.92 10.72
CA ALA A 24 -8.44 12.01 11.66
C ALA A 24 -7.48 11.96 12.87
N ALA A 25 -7.27 10.77 13.45
CA ALA A 25 -6.36 10.61 14.57
C ALA A 25 -4.89 10.85 14.18
N SER A 26 -4.47 10.34 13.02
CA SER A 26 -3.07 10.47 12.57
C SER A 26 -2.69 11.93 12.32
N TYR A 27 -3.54 12.66 11.60
CA TYR A 27 -3.34 14.09 11.33
C TYR A 27 -3.59 14.96 12.56
N GLY A 28 -4.54 14.60 13.43
CA GLY A 28 -4.78 15.31 14.69
C GLY A 28 -3.64 15.17 15.71
N LEU A 29 -2.94 14.04 15.71
CA LEU A 29 -1.73 13.81 16.51
C LEU A 29 -0.45 14.31 15.85
N ALA A 30 -0.53 14.90 14.65
CA ALA A 30 0.60 15.36 13.85
C ALA A 30 1.71 14.29 13.73
N LEU A 31 1.33 13.05 13.43
CA LEU A 31 2.31 11.97 13.29
C LEU A 31 3.22 12.21 12.08
N PRO A 32 4.52 11.84 12.16
CA PRO A 32 5.38 11.87 10.98
C PRO A 32 4.83 10.90 9.94
N LEU A 33 4.73 11.34 8.68
CA LEU A 33 4.10 10.61 7.57
C LEU A 33 2.66 10.18 7.94
N SER A 34 1.80 11.15 8.24
CA SER A 34 0.46 10.92 8.80
C SER A 34 -0.42 10.05 7.91
N PHE A 35 -0.20 10.05 6.59
CA PHE A 35 -0.92 9.22 5.63
C PHE A 35 -0.59 7.71 5.72
N LEU A 36 0.52 7.33 6.35
CA LEU A 36 0.95 5.93 6.44
C LEU A 36 0.00 5.11 7.33
N SER A 37 -0.47 5.70 8.44
CA SER A 37 -1.41 5.05 9.36
C SER A 37 -2.75 4.66 8.69
N PRO A 38 -3.46 5.53 7.96
CA PRO A 38 -4.68 5.14 7.26
C PRO A 38 -4.44 4.15 6.12
N VAL A 39 -3.29 4.18 5.43
CA VAL A 39 -2.93 3.14 4.45
C VAL A 39 -2.79 1.77 5.12
N LEU A 40 -2.08 1.70 6.25
CA LEU A 40 -1.96 0.47 7.04
C LEU A 40 -3.33 0.02 7.55
N ALA A 41 -4.18 0.93 8.01
CA ALA A 41 -5.54 0.59 8.44
C ALA A 41 -6.38 -0.01 7.31
N VAL A 42 -6.33 0.54 6.08
CA VAL A 42 -6.96 -0.07 4.90
C VAL A 42 -6.44 -1.50 4.69
N LEU A 43 -5.12 -1.69 4.70
CA LEU A 43 -4.49 -2.98 4.44
C LEU A 43 -4.86 -4.03 5.50
N LEU A 44 -4.90 -3.63 6.77
CA LEU A 44 -5.30 -4.50 7.88
C LEU A 44 -6.80 -4.84 7.80
N LEU A 45 -7.68 -3.86 7.56
CA LEU A 45 -9.13 -4.06 7.48
C LEU A 45 -9.57 -4.86 6.26
N ALA A 46 -8.87 -4.69 5.14
CA ALA A 46 -9.14 -5.44 3.92
C ALA A 46 -8.66 -6.90 4.04
N SER A 47 -7.52 -7.12 4.70
CA SER A 47 -6.89 -8.45 4.82
C SER A 47 -7.42 -9.28 5.98
N MET A 48 -7.89 -8.65 7.07
CA MET A 48 -8.27 -9.34 8.30
C MET A 48 -9.76 -9.16 8.63
N PRO A 49 -10.57 -10.23 8.51
CA PRO A 49 -11.99 -10.19 8.89
C PRO A 49 -12.20 -10.22 10.41
N ARG A 50 -11.18 -10.55 11.20
CA ARG A 50 -11.26 -10.67 12.66
C ARG A 50 -10.36 -9.64 13.35
N PRO A 51 -10.75 -9.16 14.55
CA PRO A 51 -9.91 -8.26 15.33
C PRO A 51 -8.59 -8.95 15.68
N LEU A 52 -7.50 -8.19 15.60
CA LEU A 52 -6.18 -8.62 16.08
C LEU A 52 -6.22 -8.77 17.60
N PRO A 53 -5.89 -9.93 18.17
CA PRO A 53 -5.68 -10.01 19.61
C PRO A 53 -4.48 -9.13 19.97
N VAL A 54 -4.54 -8.48 21.14
CA VAL A 54 -3.50 -7.53 21.59
C VAL A 54 -2.09 -8.12 21.52
N LYS A 55 -1.95 -9.42 21.80
CA LYS A 55 -0.68 -10.15 21.65
C LYS A 55 -0.17 -10.17 20.20
N MET A 56 -1.02 -10.47 19.22
CA MET A 56 -0.62 -10.46 17.80
C MET A 56 -0.36 -9.04 17.30
N ALA A 57 -1.09 -8.05 17.79
CA ALA A 57 -0.83 -6.64 17.53
C ALA A 57 0.58 -6.21 17.98
N LEU A 58 0.97 -6.59 19.20
CA LEU A 58 2.31 -6.33 19.72
C LEU A 58 3.38 -7.08 18.91
N VAL A 59 3.15 -8.37 18.63
CA VAL A 59 4.06 -9.18 17.81
C VAL A 59 4.20 -8.58 16.41
N LEU A 60 3.11 -8.15 15.77
CA LEU A 60 3.13 -7.53 14.45
C LEU A 60 3.94 -6.23 14.47
N THR A 61 3.81 -5.43 15.53
CA THR A 61 4.58 -4.19 15.68
C THR A 61 6.07 -4.47 15.88
N LEU A 62 6.42 -5.47 16.69
CA LEU A 62 7.80 -5.89 16.90
C LEU A 62 8.42 -6.47 15.62
N VAL A 63 7.66 -7.31 14.90
CA VAL A 63 8.08 -7.87 13.61
C VAL A 63 8.25 -6.76 12.58
N ALA A 64 7.32 -5.81 12.50
CA ALA A 64 7.46 -4.64 11.65
C ALA A 64 8.75 -3.90 11.99
N ALA A 65 8.94 -3.48 13.25
CA ALA A 65 10.13 -2.76 13.70
C ALA A 65 11.44 -3.49 13.38
N PHE A 66 11.49 -4.81 13.61
CA PHE A 66 12.67 -5.64 13.35
C PHE A 66 12.95 -5.79 11.85
N THR A 67 11.93 -6.16 11.06
CA THR A 67 12.06 -6.33 9.60
C THR A 67 12.40 -5.02 8.90
N THR A 68 11.88 -3.90 9.39
CA THR A 68 12.23 -2.57 8.89
C THR A 68 13.65 -2.16 9.25
N SER A 69 14.09 -2.46 10.48
CA SER A 69 15.46 -2.16 10.94
C SER A 69 16.51 -2.95 10.16
N LEU A 70 16.17 -4.12 9.64
CA LEU A 70 17.06 -4.90 8.76
C LEU A 70 17.49 -4.11 7.52
N GLY A 71 16.66 -3.18 7.03
CA GLY A 71 17.02 -2.27 5.94
C GLY A 71 18.22 -1.38 6.25
N LEU A 72 18.43 -1.02 7.53
CA LEU A 72 19.58 -0.21 7.93
C LEU A 72 20.91 -0.94 7.75
N LEU A 73 20.93 -2.28 7.86
CA LEU A 73 22.13 -3.08 7.63
C LEU A 73 22.59 -3.03 6.17
N LEU A 74 21.69 -2.67 5.24
CA LEU A 74 22.01 -2.53 3.82
C LEU A 74 22.66 -1.17 3.52
N VAL A 75 22.51 -0.17 4.39
CA VAL A 75 23.00 1.21 4.16
C VAL A 75 24.51 1.26 3.94
N PRO A 76 25.38 0.61 4.75
CA PRO A 76 26.82 0.60 4.50
C PRO A 76 27.15 -0.01 3.13
N LEU A 77 26.46 -1.08 2.76
CA LEU A 77 26.68 -1.75 1.49
C LEU A 77 26.30 -0.83 0.32
N LEU A 78 25.19 -0.09 0.41
CA LEU A 78 24.84 0.91 -0.60
C LEU A 78 25.85 2.06 -0.68
N ARG A 79 26.44 2.47 0.45
CA ARG A 79 27.38 3.59 0.51
C ARG A 79 28.77 3.24 -0.03
N TYR A 80 29.27 2.05 0.28
CA TYR A 80 30.62 1.62 -0.11
C TYR A 80 30.64 0.77 -1.39
N TYR A 81 29.56 0.04 -1.68
CA TYR A 81 29.46 -0.87 -2.84
C TYR A 81 28.06 -0.76 -3.49
N PRO A 82 27.73 0.36 -4.16
CA PRO A 82 26.37 0.66 -4.61
C PRO A 82 25.79 -0.40 -5.55
N VAL A 83 26.59 -0.93 -6.49
CA VAL A 83 26.14 -1.99 -7.40
C VAL A 83 25.81 -3.28 -6.65
N CYS A 84 26.67 -3.68 -5.71
CA CYS A 84 26.44 -4.86 -4.87
C CYS A 84 25.22 -4.66 -3.95
N GLY A 85 25.04 -3.47 -3.38
CA GLY A 85 23.88 -3.13 -2.55
C GLY A 85 22.56 -3.23 -3.32
N VAL A 86 22.51 -2.66 -4.52
CA VAL A 86 21.33 -2.77 -5.41
C VAL A 86 21.06 -4.22 -5.79
N LEU A 87 22.08 -4.99 -6.14
CA LEU A 87 21.92 -6.41 -6.50
C LEU A 87 21.40 -7.24 -5.31
N LEU A 88 21.91 -6.99 -4.11
CA LEU A 88 21.47 -7.68 -2.90
C LEU A 88 20.03 -7.32 -2.56
N ILE A 89 19.62 -6.06 -2.73
CA ILE A 89 18.21 -5.66 -2.62
C ILE A 89 17.35 -6.36 -3.67
N ALA A 90 17.78 -6.45 -4.93
CA ALA A 90 17.04 -7.15 -5.97
C ALA A 90 16.83 -8.64 -5.63
N ILE A 91 17.88 -9.31 -5.16
CA ILE A 91 17.80 -10.71 -4.69
C ILE A 91 16.90 -10.82 -3.47
N GLY A 92 17.04 -9.90 -2.50
CA GLY A 92 16.21 -9.83 -1.31
C GLY A 92 14.73 -9.70 -1.66
N LEU A 93 14.37 -8.72 -2.50
CA LEU A 93 13.01 -8.54 -3.00
C LEU A 93 12.46 -9.79 -3.67
N PHE A 94 13.27 -10.46 -4.50
CA PHE A 94 12.89 -11.73 -5.13
C PHE A 94 12.58 -12.82 -4.09
N LEU A 95 13.43 -12.98 -3.07
CA LEU A 95 13.21 -13.94 -1.98
C LEU A 95 11.96 -13.60 -1.14
N VAL A 96 11.71 -12.31 -0.91
CA VAL A 96 10.55 -11.86 -0.14
C VAL A 96 9.25 -12.06 -0.91
N PHE A 97 9.22 -11.75 -2.21
CA PHE A 97 8.05 -12.02 -3.05
C PHE A 97 7.82 -13.52 -3.23
N THR A 98 8.86 -14.33 -3.39
CA THR A 98 8.70 -15.80 -3.41
C THR A 98 8.18 -16.33 -2.07
N TYR A 99 8.61 -15.79 -0.92
CA TYR A 99 8.04 -16.13 0.39
C TYR A 99 6.53 -15.83 0.47
N GLY A 100 6.09 -14.65 0.05
CA GLY A 100 4.65 -14.32 0.02
C GLY A 100 3.85 -15.20 -0.93
N LEU A 101 4.43 -15.52 -2.09
CA LEU A 101 3.86 -16.44 -3.09
C LEU A 101 3.69 -17.88 -2.59
N ARG A 102 4.54 -18.34 -1.67
CA ARG A 102 4.44 -19.66 -1.02
C ARG A 102 3.38 -19.71 0.10
N GLY A 103 2.58 -18.66 0.26
CA GLY A 103 1.59 -18.55 1.34
C GLY A 103 2.15 -17.92 2.61
N GLY A 104 3.31 -17.24 2.54
CA GLY A 104 3.83 -16.43 3.63
C GLY A 104 2.87 -15.30 4.01
N ASN A 105 3.03 -14.76 5.22
CA ASN A 105 2.17 -13.68 5.69
C ASN A 105 2.42 -12.39 4.87
N VAL A 106 1.37 -11.91 4.19
CA VAL A 106 1.40 -10.71 3.32
C VAL A 106 1.89 -9.46 4.08
N LEU A 107 1.56 -9.33 5.37
CA LEU A 107 2.01 -8.19 6.18
C LEU A 107 3.51 -8.24 6.43
N ILE A 108 4.05 -9.41 6.78
CA ILE A 108 5.50 -9.61 6.98
C ILE A 108 6.22 -9.33 5.66
N MET A 109 5.69 -9.84 4.54
CA MET A 109 6.21 -9.55 3.22
C MET A 109 6.23 -8.03 2.95
N THR A 110 5.14 -7.34 3.23
CA THR A 110 5.02 -5.88 3.03
C THR A 110 6.06 -5.11 3.84
N PHE A 111 6.19 -5.39 5.14
CA PHE A 111 7.15 -4.70 6.00
C PHE A 111 8.60 -4.99 5.61
N LEU A 112 8.91 -6.21 5.19
CA LEU A 112 10.25 -6.58 4.77
C LEU A 112 10.62 -5.91 3.43
N VAL A 113 9.68 -5.81 2.48
CA VAL A 113 9.88 -5.03 1.25
C VAL A 113 10.07 -3.54 1.56
N ILE A 114 9.24 -2.96 2.43
CA ILE A 114 9.38 -1.56 2.85
C ILE A 114 10.72 -1.34 3.54
N GLY A 115 11.14 -2.25 4.42
CA GLY A 115 12.46 -2.21 5.08
C GLY A 115 13.61 -2.21 4.09
N MET A 116 13.63 -3.18 3.18
CA MET A 116 14.70 -3.29 2.17
C MET A 116 14.75 -2.12 1.20
N THR A 117 13.63 -1.44 0.93
CA THR A 117 13.56 -0.37 -0.07
C THR A 117 13.51 1.01 0.57
N MET A 118 12.39 1.35 1.20
CA MET A 118 12.10 2.66 1.76
C MET A 118 13.14 3.08 2.81
N ILE A 119 13.51 2.15 3.70
CA ILE A 119 14.37 2.47 4.85
C ILE A 119 15.85 2.41 4.46
N SER A 120 16.25 1.47 3.61
CA SER A 120 17.59 1.46 3.03
C SER A 120 17.85 2.74 2.20
N ALA A 121 16.89 3.18 1.40
CA ALA A 121 17.01 4.41 0.61
C ALA A 121 17.03 5.66 1.49
N ALA A 122 16.17 5.70 2.52
CA ALA A 122 16.19 6.76 3.51
C ALA A 122 17.55 6.86 4.24
N GLY A 123 18.07 5.72 4.69
CA GLY A 123 19.35 5.62 5.40
C GLY A 123 20.56 5.92 4.54
N PHE A 124 20.46 5.67 3.23
CA PHE A 124 21.47 6.09 2.26
C PHE A 124 21.64 7.61 2.21
N ALA A 125 20.54 8.39 2.30
CA ALA A 125 20.63 9.84 2.38
C ALA A 125 21.03 10.34 3.78
N SER A 126 20.33 9.90 4.83
CA SER A 126 20.73 10.21 6.21
C SER A 126 20.15 9.21 7.21
N PHE A 127 20.92 8.94 8.25
CA PHE A 127 20.46 8.07 9.34
C PHE A 127 19.23 8.63 10.07
N GLU A 128 19.17 9.96 10.21
CA GLU A 128 18.02 10.65 10.82
C GLU A 128 16.73 10.44 10.03
N LEU A 129 16.77 10.55 8.71
CA LEU A 129 15.60 10.32 7.84
C LEU A 129 15.15 8.85 7.94
N ALA A 130 16.09 7.90 8.01
CA ALA A 130 15.73 6.49 8.23
C ALA A 130 15.05 6.25 9.58
N MET A 131 15.56 6.85 10.65
CA MET A 131 14.95 6.77 11.98
C MET A 131 13.58 7.45 12.02
N ALA A 132 13.40 8.56 11.32
CA ALA A 132 12.11 9.22 11.16
C ALA A 132 11.10 8.32 10.45
N VAL A 133 11.49 7.64 9.38
CA VAL A 133 10.64 6.69 8.64
C VAL A 133 10.28 5.47 9.49
N ILE A 134 11.25 4.88 10.21
CA ILE A 134 10.99 3.76 11.13
C ILE A 134 10.02 4.21 12.23
N GLY A 135 10.28 5.36 12.86
CA GLY A 135 9.41 5.91 13.89
C GLY A 135 8.00 6.19 13.41
N ALA A 136 7.85 6.74 12.20
CA ALA A 136 6.57 6.96 11.53
C ALA A 136 5.83 5.65 11.28
N LEU A 137 6.52 4.63 10.79
CA LEU A 137 5.93 3.33 10.49
C LEU A 137 5.46 2.62 11.77
N VAL A 138 6.27 2.63 12.83
CA VAL A 138 5.91 2.01 14.12
C VAL A 138 4.73 2.75 14.77
N LYS A 139 4.79 4.09 14.88
CA LYS A 139 3.69 4.90 15.44
C LYS A 139 2.41 4.77 14.61
N GLY A 140 2.55 4.81 13.29
CA GLY A 140 1.44 4.66 12.35
C GLY A 140 0.79 3.28 12.42
N LEU A 141 1.59 2.22 12.59
CA LEU A 141 1.09 0.85 12.78
C LEU A 141 0.38 0.68 14.12
N LEU A 142 0.94 1.20 15.21
CA LEU A 142 0.31 1.17 16.53
C LEU A 142 -1.05 1.86 16.49
N LEU A 143 -1.11 3.07 15.91
CA LEU A 143 -2.37 3.79 15.73
C LEU A 143 -3.36 2.99 14.87
N ALA A 144 -2.90 2.46 13.73
CA ALA A 144 -3.74 1.66 12.85
C ALA A 144 -4.32 0.45 13.59
N VAL A 145 -3.51 -0.28 14.35
CA VAL A 145 -3.96 -1.43 15.16
C VAL A 145 -5.03 -1.04 16.18
N VAL A 146 -4.84 0.07 16.91
CA VAL A 146 -5.81 0.56 17.89
C VAL A 146 -7.13 0.91 17.21
N ILE A 147 -7.08 1.65 16.11
CA ILE A 147 -8.27 2.06 15.36
C ILE A 147 -8.97 0.88 14.69
N VAL A 148 -8.21 -0.10 14.18
CA VAL A 148 -8.76 -1.35 13.64
C VAL A 148 -9.49 -2.11 14.74
N GLY A 149 -8.89 -2.26 15.92
CA GLY A 149 -9.55 -2.85 17.09
C GLY A 149 -10.85 -2.13 17.44
N LEU A 150 -10.83 -0.80 17.53
CA LEU A 150 -12.01 0.02 17.79
C LEU A 150 -13.10 -0.16 16.71
N SER A 151 -12.71 -0.22 15.44
CA SER A 151 -13.65 -0.41 14.32
C SER A 151 -14.33 -1.79 14.37
N HIS A 152 -13.64 -2.83 14.83
CA HIS A 152 -14.23 -4.16 15.04
C HIS A 152 -15.18 -4.18 16.23
N VAL A 153 -14.95 -3.37 17.26
CA VAL A 153 -15.90 -3.20 18.38
C VAL A 153 -17.14 -2.42 17.92
N LEU A 154 -16.97 -1.35 17.15
CA LEU A 154 -18.08 -0.55 16.61
C LEU A 154 -18.91 -1.31 15.57
N PHE A 155 -18.27 -2.16 14.76
CA PHE A 155 -18.91 -2.94 13.69
C PHE A 155 -18.49 -4.43 13.77
N PRO A 156 -19.03 -5.20 14.74
CA PRO A 156 -18.63 -6.58 14.97
C PRO A 156 -19.00 -7.52 13.82
N GLU A 157 -18.11 -8.44 13.44
CA GLU A 157 -18.43 -9.44 12.42
C GLU A 157 -19.43 -10.46 12.97
N PRO A 158 -20.53 -10.80 12.25
CA PRO A 158 -21.41 -11.87 12.69
C PRO A 158 -20.66 -13.20 12.70
N ALA A 159 -20.88 -14.01 13.75
CA ALA A 159 -20.12 -15.22 14.05
C ALA A 159 -20.10 -16.28 12.93
N ASN A 160 -21.11 -16.25 12.04
CA ASN A 160 -21.24 -17.13 10.88
C ASN A 160 -20.58 -16.61 9.59
N SER A 161 -19.72 -15.60 9.65
CA SER A 161 -19.04 -15.08 8.46
C SER A 161 -18.01 -16.10 7.93
N PRO A 162 -18.12 -16.54 6.67
CA PRO A 162 -17.14 -17.44 6.07
C PRO A 162 -15.75 -16.82 6.12
N ALA A 163 -14.76 -17.62 6.56
CA ALA A 163 -13.37 -17.25 6.41
C ALA A 163 -13.07 -17.08 4.91
N PRO A 164 -12.33 -16.03 4.51
CA PRO A 164 -11.88 -15.91 3.12
C PRO A 164 -11.15 -17.21 2.72
N PRO A 165 -11.48 -17.81 1.56
CA PRO A 165 -10.75 -18.98 1.09
C PRO A 165 -9.26 -18.62 0.96
N PRO A 166 -8.34 -19.53 1.35
CA PRO A 166 -6.92 -19.33 1.13
C PRO A 166 -6.67 -18.99 -0.35
N ALA A 167 -5.81 -18.01 -0.61
CA ALA A 167 -5.42 -17.70 -1.99
C ALA A 167 -4.89 -18.98 -2.65
N PRO A 168 -5.34 -19.34 -3.87
CA PRO A 168 -4.85 -20.52 -4.57
C PRO A 168 -3.32 -20.45 -4.66
N ALA A 169 -2.63 -21.48 -4.18
CA ALA A 169 -1.19 -21.57 -4.33
C ALA A 169 -0.84 -21.59 -5.82
N LEU A 170 0.04 -20.69 -6.23
CA LEU A 170 0.53 -20.67 -7.61
C LEU A 170 1.35 -21.94 -7.89
N PRO A 171 1.26 -22.52 -9.11
CA PRO A 171 2.11 -23.65 -9.49
C PRO A 171 3.59 -23.31 -9.30
N ALA A 172 4.38 -24.28 -8.84
CA ALA A 172 5.80 -24.08 -8.51
C ALA A 172 6.62 -23.55 -9.70
N GLU A 173 6.20 -23.84 -10.93
CA GLU A 173 6.84 -23.40 -12.18
C GLU A 173 6.65 -21.91 -12.48
N ASP A 174 5.51 -21.32 -12.09
CA ASP A 174 5.21 -19.90 -12.33
C ASP A 174 5.77 -19.00 -11.21
N LEU A 175 6.07 -19.58 -10.04
CA LEU A 175 6.54 -18.89 -8.84
C LEU A 175 7.76 -17.97 -9.04
N PRO A 176 8.90 -18.44 -9.62
CA PRO A 176 10.07 -17.58 -9.80
C PRO A 176 9.77 -16.46 -10.79
N ARG A 177 8.95 -16.72 -11.80
CA ARG A 177 8.60 -15.71 -12.81
C ARG A 177 7.77 -14.58 -12.20
N VAL A 178 6.73 -14.92 -11.43
CA VAL A 178 5.84 -13.95 -10.79
C VAL A 178 6.62 -13.11 -9.77
N ALA A 179 7.48 -13.74 -8.96
CA ALA A 179 8.36 -13.03 -8.04
C ALA A 179 9.32 -12.07 -8.78
N MET A 180 9.92 -12.53 -9.88
CA MET A 180 10.80 -11.70 -10.72
C MET A 180 10.05 -10.49 -11.29
N ARG A 181 8.78 -10.65 -11.69
CA ARG A 181 7.95 -9.51 -12.15
C ARG A 181 7.80 -8.46 -11.06
N ALA A 182 7.43 -8.88 -9.85
CA ALA A 182 7.23 -7.98 -8.72
C ALA A 182 8.54 -7.26 -8.33
N THR A 183 9.66 -7.98 -8.32
CA THR A 183 11.00 -7.39 -8.11
C THR A 183 11.33 -6.33 -9.16
N LEU A 184 11.11 -6.64 -10.45
CA LEU A 184 11.43 -5.70 -11.53
C LEU A 184 10.51 -4.48 -11.57
N ILE A 185 9.30 -4.56 -10.98
CA ILE A 185 8.39 -3.42 -10.80
C ILE A 185 8.92 -2.47 -9.71
N VAL A 186 9.43 -3.02 -8.60
CA VAL A 186 9.86 -2.23 -7.44
C VAL A 186 11.26 -1.64 -7.62
N LEU A 187 12.17 -2.37 -8.25
CA LEU A 187 13.59 -1.99 -8.40
C LEU A 187 13.83 -0.60 -9.03
N PRO A 188 13.22 -0.21 -10.17
CA PRO A 188 13.48 1.10 -10.77
C PRO A 188 12.94 2.24 -9.89
N THR A 189 11.84 2.00 -9.19
CA THR A 189 11.31 2.97 -8.23
C THR A 189 12.30 3.19 -7.09
N PHE A 190 12.89 2.10 -6.59
CA PHE A 190 13.94 2.18 -5.57
C PHE A 190 15.15 3.00 -6.05
N LEU A 191 15.59 2.81 -7.30
CA LEU A 191 16.68 3.61 -7.88
C LEU A 191 16.32 5.10 -7.98
N LEU A 192 15.08 5.45 -8.34
CA LEU A 192 14.63 6.84 -8.33
C LEU A 192 14.67 7.44 -6.93
N VAL A 193 14.27 6.67 -5.91
CA VAL A 193 14.31 7.14 -4.52
C VAL A 193 15.74 7.34 -4.03
N LEU A 194 16.72 6.56 -4.50
CA LEU A 194 18.13 6.81 -4.15
C LEU A 194 18.64 8.18 -4.65
N ILE A 195 18.02 8.76 -5.68
CA ILE A 195 18.38 10.09 -6.19
C ILE A 195 17.85 11.18 -5.24
N ASP A 196 16.58 11.09 -4.85
CA ASP A 196 15.97 12.01 -3.87
C ASP A 196 14.94 11.27 -2.99
N PRO A 197 15.36 10.79 -1.81
CA PRO A 197 14.45 10.06 -0.94
C PRO A 197 13.27 10.90 -0.46
N ALA A 198 13.51 12.17 -0.12
CA ALA A 198 12.49 13.01 0.50
C ALA A 198 11.28 13.21 -0.42
N SER A 199 11.51 13.39 -1.72
CA SER A 199 10.44 13.62 -2.70
C SER A 199 9.77 12.33 -3.18
N TYR A 200 10.48 11.20 -3.17
CA TYR A 200 10.06 9.98 -3.89
C TYR A 200 9.69 8.79 -3.00
N LEU A 201 9.88 8.87 -1.68
CA LEU A 201 9.45 7.84 -0.72
C LEU A 201 8.00 7.33 -0.92
N PRO A 202 6.98 8.18 -1.17
CA PRO A 202 5.61 7.71 -1.39
C PRO A 202 5.44 6.82 -2.62
N ILE A 203 6.34 6.96 -3.61
CA ILE A 203 6.31 6.18 -4.85
C ILE A 203 6.68 4.72 -4.56
N ILE A 204 7.57 4.46 -3.59
CA ILE A 204 7.88 3.09 -3.16
C ILE A 204 6.61 2.41 -2.64
N LEU A 205 5.83 3.05 -1.78
CA LEU A 205 4.59 2.45 -1.24
C LEU A 205 3.62 2.06 -2.36
N LYS A 206 3.51 2.90 -3.40
CA LYS A 206 2.73 2.56 -4.59
C LYS A 206 3.34 1.40 -5.36
N ALA A 207 4.65 1.42 -5.64
CA ALA A 207 5.34 0.36 -6.37
C ALA A 207 5.27 -1.00 -5.66
N VAL A 208 5.36 -1.01 -4.33
CA VAL A 208 5.19 -2.22 -3.51
C VAL A 208 3.77 -2.77 -3.61
N SER A 209 2.76 -1.89 -3.52
CA SER A 209 1.36 -2.29 -3.71
C SER A 209 1.10 -2.84 -5.13
N LEU A 210 1.70 -2.23 -6.15
CA LEU A 210 1.64 -2.71 -7.54
C LEU A 210 2.35 -4.06 -7.71
N GLY A 211 3.52 -4.25 -7.10
CA GLY A 211 4.25 -5.53 -7.10
C GLY A 211 3.41 -6.65 -6.47
N GLN A 212 2.75 -6.36 -5.35
CA GLN A 212 1.81 -7.28 -4.71
C GLN A 212 0.60 -7.61 -5.59
N GLN A 213 -0.01 -6.62 -6.22
CA GLN A 213 -1.17 -6.85 -7.11
C GLN A 213 -0.80 -7.59 -8.39
N SER A 214 0.40 -7.34 -8.94
CA SER A 214 0.90 -8.07 -10.11
C SER A 214 1.09 -9.57 -9.84
N THR A 215 1.21 -9.93 -8.56
CA THR A 215 1.34 -11.30 -8.09
C THR A 215 -0.02 -12.01 -8.06
N THR A 216 -1.11 -11.26 -7.82
CA THR A 216 -2.47 -11.81 -7.65
C THR A 216 -3.34 -11.72 -8.91
N THR A 217 -3.06 -10.79 -9.83
CA THR A 217 -3.95 -10.48 -10.97
C THR A 217 -3.53 -11.25 -12.24
N ARG A 218 -4.50 -11.83 -12.96
CA ARG A 218 -4.25 -12.47 -14.26
C ARG A 218 -3.77 -11.44 -15.29
N THR A 219 -2.71 -11.79 -16.03
CA THR A 219 -1.86 -10.88 -16.80
C THR A 219 -2.53 -10.09 -17.92
N HIS A 220 -3.67 -10.55 -18.45
CA HIS A 220 -4.25 -9.96 -19.66
C HIS A 220 -5.03 -8.64 -19.45
N HIS A 221 -5.57 -8.41 -18.25
CA HIS A 221 -6.27 -7.16 -17.90
C HIS A 221 -5.56 -6.33 -16.82
N ALA A 222 -4.48 -6.87 -16.25
CA ALA A 222 -3.75 -6.25 -15.15
C ALA A 222 -3.26 -4.83 -15.50
N GLY A 223 -2.66 -4.61 -16.67
CA GLY A 223 -2.14 -3.27 -17.05
C GLY A 223 -3.22 -2.17 -17.06
N ARG A 224 -4.39 -2.45 -17.66
CA ARG A 224 -5.52 -1.50 -17.70
C ARG A 224 -6.14 -1.29 -16.33
N GLU A 225 -6.19 -2.34 -15.51
CA GLU A 225 -6.71 -2.28 -14.14
C GLU A 225 -5.80 -1.45 -13.22
N LEU A 226 -4.48 -1.66 -13.29
CA LEU A 226 -3.51 -0.90 -12.52
C LEU A 226 -3.50 0.57 -12.94
N LEU A 227 -3.47 0.86 -14.25
CA LEU A 227 -3.50 2.23 -14.77
C LEU A 227 -4.81 2.93 -14.42
N GLY A 228 -5.94 2.25 -14.63
CA GLY A 228 -7.26 2.79 -14.33
C GLY A 228 -7.44 3.08 -12.84
N SER A 229 -6.91 2.24 -11.95
CA SER A 229 -7.01 2.46 -10.50
C SER A 229 -6.08 3.58 -10.02
N THR A 230 -4.90 3.74 -10.63
CA THR A 230 -4.02 4.89 -10.35
C THR A 230 -4.66 6.20 -10.81
N LEU A 231 -5.18 6.26 -12.04
CA LEU A 231 -5.84 7.44 -12.58
C LEU A 231 -7.09 7.82 -11.79
N LEU A 232 -7.94 6.84 -11.47
CA LEU A 232 -9.13 7.06 -10.67
C LEU A 232 -8.79 7.50 -9.25
N GLY A 233 -7.78 6.89 -8.62
CA GLY A 233 -7.32 7.26 -7.27
C GLY A 233 -6.78 8.69 -7.25
N GLY A 234 -6.08 9.08 -8.31
CA GLY A 234 -5.63 10.43 -8.54
C GLY A 234 -6.75 11.44 -8.74
N LEU A 235 -7.72 11.14 -9.61
CA LEU A 235 -8.90 11.98 -9.82
C LEU A 235 -9.68 12.20 -8.51
N LEU A 236 -9.90 11.12 -7.75
CA LEU A 236 -10.57 11.21 -6.45
C LEU A 236 -9.76 12.02 -5.44
N ALA A 237 -8.42 11.95 -5.48
CA ALA A 237 -7.58 12.79 -4.63
C ALA A 237 -7.72 14.28 -4.97
N VAL A 238 -7.80 14.65 -6.26
CA VAL A 238 -8.07 16.05 -6.67
C VAL A 238 -9.45 16.50 -6.20
N LEU A 239 -10.48 15.68 -6.40
CA LEU A 239 -11.84 15.99 -5.97
C LEU A 239 -11.92 16.16 -4.45
N PHE A 240 -11.25 15.29 -3.71
CA PHE A 240 -11.17 15.38 -2.26
C PHE A 240 -10.43 16.66 -1.84
N TRP A 241 -9.27 16.94 -2.42
CA TRP A 241 -8.51 18.16 -2.15
C TRP A 241 -9.35 19.43 -2.39
N CYS A 242 -10.07 19.49 -3.51
CA CYS A 242 -10.99 20.58 -3.83
C CYS A 242 -12.11 20.69 -2.79
N ALA A 243 -12.71 19.57 -2.39
CA ALA A 243 -13.75 19.53 -1.38
C ALA A 243 -13.27 19.95 0.02
N LEU A 244 -12.03 19.60 0.38
CA LEU A 244 -11.38 20.03 1.62
C LEU A 244 -11.02 21.52 1.60
N SER A 245 -10.68 22.05 0.43
CA SER A 245 -10.36 23.47 0.23
C SER A 245 -11.56 24.39 0.50
N LEU A 246 -12.80 23.88 0.37
CA LEU A 246 -14.01 24.64 0.73
C LEU A 246 -14.12 24.89 2.24
N PHE A 247 -13.67 23.94 3.06
CA PHE A 247 -13.71 24.05 4.51
C PHE A 247 -12.60 23.22 5.16
N VAL A 248 -11.48 23.88 5.44
CA VAL A 248 -10.27 23.26 6.00
C VAL A 248 -10.47 23.02 7.50
N HIS A 249 -11.02 21.86 7.85
CA HIS A 249 -11.21 21.43 9.23
C HIS A 249 -10.95 19.93 9.37
N LEU A 250 -10.32 19.50 10.47
CA LEU A 250 -10.07 18.08 10.77
C LEU A 250 -11.33 17.20 10.71
N TRP A 251 -12.46 17.67 11.25
CA TRP A 251 -13.74 16.95 11.16
C TRP A 251 -14.27 16.87 9.73
N MET A 252 -14.05 17.90 8.91
CA MET A 252 -14.39 17.86 7.50
C MET A 252 -13.52 16.84 6.76
N PHE A 253 -12.24 16.76 7.10
CA PHE A 253 -11.35 15.72 6.58
C PHE A 253 -11.83 14.32 6.96
N PHE A 254 -12.26 14.12 8.21
CA PHE A 254 -12.89 12.87 8.66
C PHE A 254 -14.15 12.54 7.85
N LEU A 255 -15.08 13.48 7.69
CA LEU A 255 -16.34 13.28 6.98
C LEU A 255 -16.15 12.97 5.49
N TRP A 256 -15.25 13.69 4.81
CA TRP A 256 -14.91 13.39 3.43
C TRP A 256 -14.22 12.03 3.31
N MET A 257 -13.31 11.69 4.23
CA MET A 257 -12.65 10.38 4.21
C MET A 257 -13.67 9.26 4.42
N LEU A 258 -14.64 9.47 5.30
CA LEU A 258 -15.74 8.54 5.50
C LEU A 258 -16.61 8.41 4.25
N LEU A 259 -16.96 9.52 3.59
CA LEU A 259 -17.80 9.52 2.38
C LEU A 259 -17.11 8.81 1.20
N PHE A 260 -15.88 9.22 0.87
CA PHE A 260 -15.09 8.61 -0.20
C PHE A 260 -14.76 7.15 0.14
N GLY A 261 -14.43 6.87 1.39
CA GLY A 261 -14.21 5.53 1.92
C GLY A 261 -15.43 4.63 1.76
N LEU A 262 -16.63 5.11 2.11
CA LEU A 262 -17.90 4.38 1.94
C LEU A 262 -18.23 4.14 0.47
N PHE A 263 -18.06 5.17 -0.37
CA PHE A 263 -18.27 5.06 -1.81
C PHE A 263 -17.40 3.97 -2.42
N MET A 264 -16.14 3.91 -1.99
CA MET A 264 -15.16 2.93 -2.45
C MET A 264 -15.43 1.53 -1.87
N ALA A 265 -15.69 1.45 -0.57
CA ALA A 265 -15.98 0.21 0.13
C ALA A 265 -17.25 -0.48 -0.40
N ARG A 266 -18.26 0.31 -0.80
CA ARG A 266 -19.47 -0.21 -1.47
C ARG A 266 -19.15 -0.99 -2.73
N LYS A 267 -18.17 -0.52 -3.51
CA LYS A 267 -17.74 -1.17 -4.75
C LYS A 267 -16.76 -2.31 -4.49
N LEU A 268 -15.85 -2.15 -3.53
CA LEU A 268 -14.91 -3.18 -3.09
C LEU A 268 -15.62 -4.47 -2.64
N TYR A 269 -16.67 -4.34 -1.81
CA TYR A 269 -17.43 -5.46 -1.27
C TYR A 269 -18.61 -5.89 -2.16
N ARG A 270 -18.69 -5.40 -3.41
CA ARG A 270 -19.71 -5.76 -4.41
C ARG A 270 -21.16 -5.62 -3.93
N LEU A 271 -21.43 -4.63 -3.08
CA LEU A 271 -22.80 -4.27 -2.69
C LEU A 271 -23.60 -3.70 -3.87
N HIS A 272 -22.89 -3.26 -4.91
CA HIS A 272 -23.44 -2.95 -6.22
C HIS A 272 -22.72 -3.81 -7.27
N PRO A 273 -23.40 -4.31 -8.32
CA PRO A 273 -22.73 -5.03 -9.40
C PRO A 273 -21.65 -4.13 -10.02
N THR A 274 -20.40 -4.59 -9.99
CA THR A 274 -19.25 -3.94 -10.61
C THR A 274 -18.50 -4.94 -11.46
N GLN A 275 -18.18 -4.57 -12.70
CA GLN A 275 -17.37 -5.38 -13.62
C GLN A 275 -15.87 -5.41 -13.22
N LEU A 276 -15.45 -4.50 -12.33
CA LEU A 276 -14.07 -4.33 -11.88
C LEU A 276 -13.77 -5.20 -10.65
N THR A 277 -12.52 -5.61 -10.50
CA THR A 277 -12.06 -6.49 -9.41
C THR A 277 -12.06 -5.77 -8.05
N PRO A 278 -12.06 -6.50 -6.93
CA PRO A 278 -11.83 -5.90 -5.60
C PRO A 278 -10.44 -5.24 -5.47
N GLY A 279 -9.41 -5.81 -6.12
CA GLY A 279 -8.05 -5.27 -6.13
C GLY A 279 -7.98 -3.86 -6.72
N PHE A 280 -8.72 -3.61 -7.80
CA PHE A 280 -8.85 -2.27 -8.42
C PHE A 280 -9.30 -1.21 -7.42
N TRP A 281 -10.36 -1.49 -6.65
CA TRP A 281 -10.94 -0.53 -5.70
C TRP A 281 -10.05 -0.31 -4.48
N LEU A 282 -9.40 -1.38 -3.99
CA LEU A 282 -8.42 -1.28 -2.91
C LEU A 282 -7.22 -0.43 -3.33
N ASN A 283 -6.68 -0.67 -4.53
CA ASN A 283 -5.58 0.12 -5.09
C ASN A 283 -5.96 1.59 -5.26
N THR A 284 -7.18 1.84 -5.76
CA THR A 284 -7.73 3.19 -5.93
C THR A 284 -7.77 3.92 -4.58
N LEU A 285 -8.27 3.26 -3.54
CA LEU A 285 -8.35 3.84 -2.19
C LEU A 285 -6.97 4.16 -1.62
N ILE A 286 -6.02 3.23 -1.69
CA ILE A 286 -4.65 3.43 -1.20
C ILE A 286 -3.98 4.58 -1.97
N THR A 287 -4.12 4.61 -3.29
CA THR A 287 -3.55 5.67 -4.14
C THR A 287 -4.11 7.03 -3.78
N MET A 288 -5.42 7.12 -3.59
CA MET A 288 -6.10 8.35 -3.16
C MET A 288 -5.55 8.84 -1.82
N ILE A 289 -5.44 7.95 -0.82
CA ILE A 289 -4.91 8.30 0.51
C ILE A 289 -3.45 8.77 0.43
N ILE A 290 -2.61 8.09 -0.35
CA ILE A 290 -1.19 8.47 -0.49
C ILE A 290 -1.07 9.86 -1.14
N LEU A 291 -1.74 10.10 -2.27
CA LEU A 291 -1.64 11.38 -2.98
C LEU A 291 -2.24 12.53 -2.17
N LEU A 292 -3.44 12.33 -1.60
CA LEU A 292 -4.10 13.33 -0.78
C LEU A 292 -3.28 13.64 0.47
N GLY A 293 -2.78 12.60 1.14
CA GLY A 293 -2.08 12.77 2.39
C GLY A 293 -0.76 13.51 2.24
N GLN A 294 -0.05 13.26 1.14
CA GLN A 294 1.13 14.04 0.74
C GLN A 294 0.81 15.49 0.39
N SER A 295 -0.34 15.74 -0.24
CA SER A 295 -0.77 17.11 -0.57
C SER A 295 -1.06 17.95 0.68
N VAL A 296 -1.62 17.33 1.72
CA VAL A 296 -1.84 17.97 3.02
C VAL A 296 -0.50 18.29 3.71
N GLU A 297 0.47 17.38 3.66
CA GLU A 297 1.80 17.60 4.23
C GLU A 297 2.57 18.72 3.50
N ASP A 298 2.50 18.76 2.17
CA ASP A 298 3.12 19.83 1.39
C ASP A 298 2.50 21.20 1.68
N SER A 299 1.18 21.25 1.85
CA SER A 299 0.48 22.47 2.24
C SER A 299 0.93 22.95 3.62
N ALA A 300 1.07 22.04 4.57
CA ALA A 300 1.58 22.36 5.90
C ALA A 300 3.06 22.84 5.86
N ALA A 301 3.86 22.31 4.92
CA ALA A 301 5.24 22.73 4.70
C ALA A 301 5.37 24.01 3.84
N GLY A 302 4.25 24.63 3.42
CA GLY A 302 4.26 25.84 2.58
C GLY A 302 4.72 25.61 1.14
N LYS A 303 4.73 24.36 0.65
CA LYS A 303 5.09 24.02 -0.73
C LYS A 303 3.91 24.25 -1.67
N ASP A 304 4.19 24.44 -2.95
CA ASP A 304 3.15 24.46 -3.97
C ASP A 304 2.57 23.06 -4.16
N VAL A 305 1.36 22.89 -3.61
CA VAL A 305 0.63 21.63 -3.60
C VAL A 305 0.32 21.16 -5.01
N TYR A 306 0.02 22.06 -5.94
CA TYR A 306 -0.43 21.69 -7.28
C TYR A 306 0.70 21.12 -8.12
N THR A 307 1.88 21.75 -8.09
CA THR A 307 3.07 21.22 -8.78
C THR A 307 3.55 19.93 -8.14
N ALA A 308 3.64 19.87 -6.81
CA ALA A 308 4.04 18.65 -6.11
C ALA A 308 3.06 17.48 -6.37
N PHE A 309 1.76 17.76 -6.40
CA PHE A 309 0.74 16.79 -6.79
C PHE A 309 0.91 16.32 -8.24
N ALA A 310 1.09 17.24 -9.19
CA ALA A 310 1.25 16.91 -10.60
C ALA A 310 2.48 16.03 -10.84
N VAL A 311 3.60 16.32 -10.18
CA VAL A 311 4.82 15.50 -10.24
C VAL A 311 4.57 14.11 -9.68
N ARG A 312 3.95 13.99 -8.50
CA ARG A 312 3.65 12.66 -7.90
C ARG A 312 2.66 11.87 -8.75
N MET A 313 1.65 12.51 -9.31
CA MET A 313 0.71 11.89 -10.24
C MET A 313 1.46 11.37 -11.48
N GLY A 314 2.29 12.19 -12.10
CA GLY A 314 3.09 11.80 -13.26
C GLY A 314 3.97 10.60 -12.97
N LEU A 315 4.63 10.58 -11.81
CA LEU A 315 5.46 9.46 -11.38
C LEU A 315 4.65 8.20 -11.10
N PHE A 316 3.48 8.31 -10.47
CA PHE A 316 2.60 7.16 -10.24
C PHE A 316 2.09 6.57 -11.56
N ILE A 317 1.75 7.42 -12.53
CA ILE A 317 1.37 7.00 -13.88
C ILE A 317 2.55 6.31 -14.56
N LEU A 318 3.75 6.90 -14.54
CA LEU A 318 4.95 6.36 -15.15
C LEU A 318 5.30 4.97 -14.58
N VAL A 319 5.30 4.82 -13.25
CA VAL A 319 5.56 3.54 -12.58
C VAL A 319 4.49 2.52 -12.94
N THR A 320 3.23 2.94 -13.06
CA THR A 320 2.13 2.06 -13.45
C THR A 320 2.25 1.61 -14.91
N LEU A 321 2.61 2.52 -15.83
CA LEU A 321 2.86 2.21 -17.24
C LEU A 321 4.04 1.25 -17.39
N TYR A 322 5.13 1.51 -16.66
CA TYR A 322 6.29 0.63 -16.62
C TYR A 322 5.93 -0.76 -16.08
N SER A 323 5.14 -0.83 -15.01
CA SER A 323 4.63 -2.10 -14.47
C SER A 323 3.79 -2.86 -15.51
N GLY A 324 2.91 -2.16 -16.23
CA GLY A 324 2.15 -2.70 -17.35
C GLY A 324 3.04 -3.27 -18.45
N LEU A 325 4.02 -2.49 -18.90
CA LEU A 325 4.99 -2.89 -19.92
C LEU A 325 5.79 -4.13 -19.49
N MET A 326 6.26 -4.17 -18.25
CA MET A 326 7.01 -5.31 -17.72
C MET A 326 6.16 -6.59 -17.68
N MET A 327 4.87 -6.47 -17.33
CA MET A 327 3.94 -7.60 -17.39
C MET A 327 3.77 -8.12 -18.82
N HIS A 328 3.62 -7.23 -19.82
CA HIS A 328 3.49 -7.63 -21.23
C HIS A 328 4.76 -8.30 -21.77
N LEU A 329 5.94 -7.70 -21.55
CA LEU A 329 7.22 -8.25 -22.01
C LEU A 329 7.47 -9.66 -21.46
N LEU A 330 7.17 -9.87 -20.18
CA LEU A 330 7.35 -11.17 -19.53
C LEU A 330 6.27 -12.18 -19.90
N VAL A 331 5.17 -11.79 -20.55
CA VAL A 331 4.17 -12.72 -21.11
C VAL A 331 4.54 -13.09 -22.55
N ALA A 332 4.93 -12.12 -23.38
CA ALA A 332 5.38 -12.37 -24.75
C ALA A 332 6.55 -13.36 -24.81
N HIS A 333 7.48 -13.29 -23.85
CA HIS A 333 8.57 -14.27 -23.72
C HIS A 333 8.11 -15.71 -23.40
N ARG A 334 6.87 -15.93 -22.94
CA ARG A 334 6.26 -17.26 -22.71
C ARG A 334 5.73 -17.84 -24.02
N GLU A 335 4.93 -17.07 -24.74
CA GLU A 335 4.32 -17.50 -26.00
C GLU A 335 5.40 -17.85 -27.02
N ASN A 336 6.47 -17.05 -27.08
CA ASN A 336 7.61 -17.32 -27.95
C ASN A 336 8.45 -18.55 -27.54
N ARG A 337 8.33 -19.03 -26.30
CA ARG A 337 8.99 -20.28 -25.85
C ARG A 337 8.09 -21.50 -25.95
N GLN A 338 6.76 -21.33 -25.90
CA GLN A 338 5.78 -22.41 -26.06
C GLN A 338 5.41 -22.64 -27.53
N GLY A 339 5.68 -21.69 -28.43
CA GLY A 339 5.53 -21.86 -29.89
C GLY A 339 6.73 -22.47 -30.61
N VAL A 340 7.71 -23.01 -29.88
CA VAL A 340 8.93 -23.66 -30.42
C VAL A 340 8.94 -25.17 -30.11
N THR A 341 7.79 -25.75 -29.77
CA THR A 341 7.62 -27.20 -29.65
C THR A 341 6.79 -27.77 -30.78
#